data_AF-A0A6A4C5R6-F1
#
_entry.id   AF-A0A6A4C5R6-F1
#
_cell.length_a   1.000
_cell.length_b   1.000
_cell.length_c   1.000
_cell.angle_alpha   90.00
_cell.angle_beta   90.00
_cell.angle_gamma   90.00
#
_symmetry.space_group_name_H-M   'P 1'
#
loop_
_entity.id
_entity.type
_entity.pdbx_description
1 polymer ?
#
loop_
_entity_poly.entity_id
_entity_poly.type
_entity_poly.pdbx_seq_one_letter_code
_entity_poly.pdbx_strand_id
1 'polypeptide(L)'
;MDHPVSLCENCGKLSHHRCSRCKAFFVCSRECLNAAWPRHKPDCNKVVAATKYFEAIGAPEGSGVPCMISTEDMLRLDARSIAVYRKYGVDELPDSDSTMEVNAKYALFLDVLRENDTCTASNRGRPLPEKLLLNKYYNGMYARAKEIFSPSRFAQLAAQIKEEHAGYPTR
;
A
#
# COMPACT_ATOMS: atom_id res chain seq x y z
N MET A 1 4.92 9.13 -11.47
CA MET A 1 4.99 7.76 -10.91
C MET A 1 3.71 7.05 -11.30
N ASP A 2 3.80 5.96 -12.06
CA ASP A 2 2.71 5.00 -12.19
C ASP A 2 2.45 4.42 -10.80
N HIS A 3 1.49 5.01 -10.09
CA HIS A 3 1.08 4.48 -8.81
C HIS A 3 0.36 3.16 -9.07
N PRO A 4 0.63 2.12 -8.26
CA PRO A 4 -0.08 0.86 -8.37
C PRO A 4 -1.58 1.14 -8.34
N VAL A 5 -2.28 0.50 -9.27
CA VAL A 5 -3.74 0.56 -9.34
C VAL A 5 -4.29 0.12 -7.99
N SER A 6 -5.29 0.83 -7.47
CA SER A 6 -5.95 0.46 -6.22
C SER A 6 -7.44 0.31 -6.46
N LEU A 7 -8.16 -0.36 -5.56
CA LEU A 7 -9.60 -0.53 -5.69
C LEU A 7 -10.33 0.76 -5.31
N CYS A 8 -11.41 1.05 -6.02
CA CYS A 8 -12.37 2.07 -5.68
C CYS A 8 -12.99 1.74 -4.32
N GLU A 9 -12.83 2.64 -3.36
CA GLU A 9 -13.36 2.48 -2.00
C GLU A 9 -14.89 2.51 -1.94
N ASN A 10 -15.58 2.85 -3.05
CA ASN A 10 -17.03 2.77 -3.18
C ASN A 10 -17.49 1.42 -3.78
N CYS A 11 -17.11 1.14 -5.03
CA CYS A 11 -17.63 0.00 -5.80
C CYS A 11 -16.63 -1.16 -5.96
N GLY A 12 -15.40 -1.03 -5.46
CA GLY A 12 -14.38 -2.07 -5.53
C GLY A 12 -13.71 -2.26 -6.91
N LYS A 13 -14.13 -1.55 -7.96
CA LYS A 13 -13.44 -1.60 -9.27
C LYS A 13 -12.06 -0.98 -9.21
N LEU A 14 -11.13 -1.42 -10.05
CA LEU A 14 -9.82 -0.78 -10.22
C LEU A 14 -9.96 0.73 -10.49
N SER A 15 -9.12 1.51 -9.83
CA SER A 15 -9.06 2.95 -9.97
C SER A 15 -7.63 3.46 -10.00
N HIS A 16 -7.41 4.45 -10.86
CA HIS A 16 -6.21 5.28 -10.89
C HIS A 16 -6.45 6.67 -10.29
N HIS A 17 -7.70 7.00 -9.94
CA HIS A 17 -8.05 8.31 -9.42
C HIS A 17 -8.05 8.34 -7.90
N ARG A 18 -7.47 9.41 -7.37
CA ARG A 18 -7.35 9.68 -5.94
C ARG A 18 -8.09 10.95 -5.59
N CYS A 19 -8.58 11.04 -4.35
CA CYS A 19 -9.14 12.27 -3.82
C CYS A 19 -8.13 13.41 -3.99
N SER A 20 -8.53 14.49 -4.67
CA SER A 20 -7.64 15.60 -4.97
C SER A 20 -7.15 16.35 -3.74
N ARG A 21 -7.89 16.29 -2.63
CA ARG A 21 -7.58 16.96 -1.36
C ARG A 21 -6.52 16.22 -0.55
N CYS A 22 -6.80 14.98 -0.15
CA CYS A 22 -5.93 14.23 0.76
C CYS A 22 -4.95 13.29 0.04
N LYS A 23 -5.17 13.00 -1.25
CA LYS A 23 -4.41 12.01 -2.06
C LYS A 23 -4.36 10.58 -1.49
N ALA A 24 -5.10 10.32 -0.41
CA ALA A 24 -5.09 9.07 0.37
C ALA A 24 -6.17 8.05 -0.02
N PHE A 25 -7.20 8.51 -0.73
CA PHE A 25 -8.44 7.76 -0.95
C PHE A 25 -8.69 7.54 -2.44
N PHE A 26 -8.95 6.30 -2.85
CA PHE A 26 -9.10 5.92 -4.26
C PHE A 26 -10.57 5.70 -4.62
N VAL A 27 -10.99 6.27 -5.75
CA VAL A 27 -12.37 6.19 -6.28
C VAL A 27 -12.31 6.21 -7.79
N CYS A 28 -13.16 5.46 -8.50
CA CYS A 28 -13.09 5.40 -9.96
C CYS A 28 -13.80 6.56 -10.67
N SER A 29 -14.71 7.26 -10.00
CA SER A 29 -15.52 8.33 -10.61
C SER A 29 -15.98 9.37 -9.60
N ARG A 30 -16.54 10.49 -10.08
CA ARG A 30 -17.11 11.54 -9.24
C ARG A 30 -18.34 11.03 -8.47
N GLU A 31 -19.15 10.19 -9.09
CA GLU A 31 -20.33 9.57 -8.48
C GLU A 31 -19.91 8.69 -7.31
N CYS A 32 -18.88 7.86 -7.50
CA CYS A 32 -18.31 7.05 -6.44
C CYS A 32 -17.70 7.89 -5.31
N LEU A 33 -17.05 9.02 -5.64
CA LEU A 33 -16.57 9.95 -4.63
C LEU A 33 -17.71 10.54 -3.82
N ASN A 34 -18.78 11.00 -4.47
CA ASN A 34 -19.94 11.59 -3.81
C ASN A 34 -20.64 10.59 -2.89
N ALA A 35 -20.84 9.35 -3.36
CA ALA A 35 -21.42 8.27 -2.58
C ALA A 35 -20.56 7.90 -1.36
N ALA A 36 -19.24 7.86 -1.52
CA ALA A 36 -18.33 7.57 -0.42
C ALA A 36 -17.98 8.81 0.43
N TRP A 37 -18.41 10.02 0.04
CA TRP A 37 -18.00 11.25 0.70
C TRP A 37 -18.38 11.34 2.19
N PRO A 38 -19.60 10.94 2.61
CA PRO A 38 -19.97 11.02 4.02
C PRO A 38 -19.01 10.26 4.95
N ARG A 39 -18.58 9.07 4.51
CA ARG A 39 -17.62 8.22 5.22
C ARG A 39 -16.16 8.66 5.03
N HIS A 40 -15.82 9.26 3.89
CA HIS A 40 -14.45 9.72 3.61
C HIS A 40 -14.12 11.10 4.22
N LYS A 41 -15.08 12.02 4.31
CA LYS A 41 -14.86 13.42 4.71
C LYS A 41 -14.13 13.59 6.05
N PRO A 42 -14.46 12.87 7.14
CA PRO A 42 -13.75 13.02 8.41
C PRO A 42 -12.26 12.69 8.27
N ASP A 43 -11.96 11.59 7.61
CA ASP A 43 -10.62 11.10 7.36
C ASP A 43 -9.83 12.01 6.41
N CYS A 44 -10.48 12.51 5.35
CA CYS A 44 -9.93 13.49 4.43
C CYS A 44 -9.42 14.75 5.16
N ASN A 45 -10.23 15.26 6.10
CA ASN A 45 -9.87 16.45 6.87
C ASN A 45 -8.68 16.20 7.80
N LYS A 46 -8.62 15.04 8.46
CA LYS A 46 -7.48 14.66 9.32
C LYS A 46 -6.17 14.61 8.53
N VAL A 47 -6.19 13.98 7.36
CA VAL A 47 -5.01 13.90 6.48
C VAL A 47 -4.56 15.30 6.04
N VAL A 48 -5.48 16.14 5.57
CA VAL A 48 -5.14 17.50 5.15
C VAL A 48 -4.55 18.33 6.30
N ALA A 49 -5.10 18.19 7.51
CA ALA A 49 -4.57 18.88 8.69
C ALA A 49 -3.16 18.39 9.03
N ALA A 50 -2.92 17.08 9.01
CA ALA A 50 -1.60 16.51 9.23
C ALA A 50 -0.59 17.00 8.18
N THR A 51 -0.95 16.98 6.89
CA THR A 51 -0.08 17.48 5.80
C THR A 51 0.35 18.92 6.06
N LYS A 52 -0.59 19.82 6.38
CA LYS A 52 -0.27 21.22 6.70
C LYS A 52 0.63 21.37 7.91
N TYR A 53 0.45 20.53 8.94
CA TYR A 53 1.31 20.55 10.12
C TYR A 53 2.74 20.16 9.77
N PHE A 54 2.94 19.07 9.00
CA PHE A 54 4.27 18.63 8.58
C PHE A 54 4.98 19.65 7.69
N GLU A 55 4.25 20.29 6.77
CA GLU A 55 4.75 21.40 5.95
C GLU A 55 5.22 22.58 6.83
N ALA A 56 4.42 22.95 7.84
CA ALA A 56 4.73 24.08 8.72
C ALA A 56 5.99 23.87 9.58
N ILE A 57 6.27 22.63 9.99
CA ILE A 57 7.47 22.31 10.78
C ILE A 57 8.70 22.00 9.91
N GLY A 58 8.60 22.15 8.59
CA GLY A 58 9.69 21.88 7.66
C GLY A 58 10.14 20.42 7.67
N ALA A 59 9.24 19.48 7.99
CA ALA A 59 9.57 18.07 7.90
C ALA A 59 10.00 17.76 6.46
N PRO A 60 11.10 17.01 6.24
CA PRO A 60 11.58 16.73 4.90
C PRO A 60 10.43 16.11 4.11
N GLU A 61 10.28 16.54 2.84
CA GLU A 61 9.29 16.06 1.89
C GLU A 61 9.51 14.57 1.58
N GLY A 62 9.32 13.69 2.56
CA GLY A 62 9.08 12.29 2.33
C GLY A 62 7.78 12.22 1.56
N SER A 63 7.84 11.68 0.34
CA SER A 63 6.84 11.73 -0.73
C SER A 63 5.51 11.00 -0.47
N GLY A 64 5.05 10.96 0.78
CA GLY A 64 3.89 10.20 1.24
C GLY A 64 2.87 11.04 1.99
N VAL A 65 1.62 10.56 1.95
CA VAL A 65 0.55 11.05 2.81
C VAL A 65 0.93 10.77 4.27
N PRO A 66 0.83 11.76 5.19
CA PRO A 66 1.14 11.54 6.59
C PRO A 66 0.28 10.44 7.22
N CYS A 67 0.93 9.51 7.91
CA CYS A 67 0.28 8.39 8.58
C CYS A 67 0.22 8.66 10.10
N MET A 68 -0.93 9.14 10.58
CA MET A 68 -1.19 9.34 12.01
C MET A 68 -1.77 8.07 12.61
N ILE A 69 -0.90 7.10 12.95
CA ILE A 69 -1.24 5.80 13.53
C ILE A 69 -0.66 5.68 14.95
N SER A 70 -1.35 4.94 15.84
CA SER A 70 -0.83 4.68 17.18
C SER A 70 0.41 3.78 17.12
N THR A 71 1.29 3.87 18.11
CA THR A 71 2.46 2.98 18.22
C THR A 71 2.04 1.52 18.34
N GLU A 72 0.97 1.24 19.08
CA GLU A 72 0.43 -0.12 19.24
C GLU A 72 -0.05 -0.71 17.89
N ASP A 73 -0.83 0.06 17.12
CA ASP A 73 -1.30 -0.36 15.81
C ASP A 73 -0.16 -0.54 14.81
N MET A 74 0.86 0.33 14.86
CA MET A 74 2.06 0.20 14.05
C MET A 74 2.79 -1.11 14.35
N LEU A 75 3.08 -1.38 15.62
CA LEU A 75 3.77 -2.61 16.04
C LEU A 75 2.97 -3.86 15.66
N ARG A 76 1.64 -3.82 15.78
CA ARG A 76 0.75 -4.91 15.35
C ARG A 76 0.85 -5.17 13.85
N LEU A 77 0.93 -4.12 13.02
CA LEU A 77 1.07 -4.26 11.58
C LEU A 77 2.48 -4.71 11.18
N ASP A 78 3.51 -4.23 11.88
CA ASP A 78 4.91 -4.65 11.67
C ASP A 78 5.10 -6.14 11.95
N ALA A 79 4.50 -6.63 13.03
CA ALA A 79 4.53 -8.05 13.39
C ALA A 79 4.00 -8.97 12.27
N ARG A 80 3.07 -8.49 11.43
CA ARG A 80 2.55 -9.26 10.28
C ARG A 80 3.61 -9.39 9.18
N SER A 81 4.29 -8.31 8.83
CA SER A 81 5.38 -8.36 7.85
C SER A 81 6.55 -9.22 8.36
N ILE A 82 6.88 -9.11 9.65
CA ILE A 82 7.91 -9.96 10.29
C ILE A 82 7.52 -11.45 10.25
N ALA A 83 6.24 -11.78 10.44
CA ALA A 83 5.78 -13.16 10.33
C ALA A 83 5.98 -13.72 8.91
N VAL A 84 5.82 -12.90 7.87
CA VAL A 84 6.17 -13.28 6.50
C VAL A 84 7.67 -13.51 6.36
N TYR A 85 8.53 -12.65 6.89
CA TYR A 85 9.99 -12.84 6.82
C TYR A 85 10.42 -14.16 7.46
N ARG A 86 9.90 -14.46 8.66
CA ARG A 86 10.15 -15.70 9.38
C ARG A 86 9.70 -16.94 8.62
N LYS A 87 8.60 -16.88 7.85
CA LYS A 87 8.15 -17.98 6.97
C LYS A 87 9.22 -18.38 5.94
N TYR A 88 10.04 -17.43 5.51
CA TYR A 88 11.13 -17.64 4.54
C TYR A 88 12.51 -17.81 5.21
N GLY A 89 12.55 -17.90 6.54
CA GLY A 89 13.79 -18.10 7.29
C GLY A 89 14.73 -16.88 7.26
N VAL A 90 14.19 -15.68 7.09
CA VAL A 90 14.97 -14.43 7.13
C VAL A 90 14.45 -13.50 8.21
N ASP A 91 15.38 -12.77 8.83
CA ASP A 91 15.05 -11.72 9.79
C ASP A 91 14.89 -10.35 9.11
N GLU A 92 15.54 -10.17 7.96
CA GLU A 92 15.51 -8.96 7.16
C GLU A 92 15.26 -9.27 5.68
N LEU A 93 14.80 -8.27 4.92
CA LEU A 93 14.58 -8.45 3.49
C LEU A 93 15.91 -8.62 2.74
N PRO A 94 16.03 -9.66 1.90
CA PRO A 94 17.21 -9.85 1.09
C PRO A 94 17.34 -8.71 0.07
N ASP A 95 18.56 -8.19 -0.08
CA ASP A 95 18.93 -7.20 -1.08
C ASP A 95 19.37 -7.86 -2.41
N SER A 96 20.00 -7.07 -3.28
CA SER A 96 20.57 -7.53 -4.55
C SER A 96 21.68 -8.56 -4.36
N ASP A 97 22.44 -8.44 -3.26
CA ASP A 97 23.68 -9.20 -3.03
C ASP A 97 23.42 -10.48 -2.22
N SER A 98 22.23 -10.59 -1.63
CA SER A 98 21.77 -11.80 -0.94
C SER A 98 21.87 -13.06 -1.79
N THR A 99 22.45 -14.09 -1.20
CA THR A 99 22.61 -15.45 -1.74
C THR A 99 21.31 -16.27 -1.80
N MET A 100 20.17 -15.69 -1.41
CA MET A 100 18.87 -16.35 -1.49
C MET A 100 18.53 -16.71 -2.95
N GLU A 101 18.03 -17.92 -3.16
CA GLU A 101 17.59 -18.39 -4.47
C GLU A 101 16.53 -17.44 -5.06
N VAL A 102 16.62 -17.17 -6.37
CA VAL A 102 15.85 -16.09 -7.03
C VAL A 102 14.33 -16.32 -6.95
N ASN A 103 13.86 -17.56 -7.07
CA ASN A 103 12.43 -17.85 -6.94
C ASN A 103 11.95 -17.76 -5.49
N ALA A 104 12.74 -18.17 -4.51
CA ALA A 104 12.46 -17.97 -3.09
C ALA A 104 12.38 -16.47 -2.75
N LYS A 105 13.33 -15.68 -3.26
CA LYS A 105 13.34 -14.21 -3.14
C LYS A 105 12.08 -13.61 -3.77
N TYR A 106 11.72 -14.03 -4.97
CA TYR A 106 10.50 -13.60 -5.64
C TYR A 106 9.24 -13.93 -4.83
N ALA A 107 9.12 -15.15 -4.32
CA ALA A 107 7.97 -15.59 -3.52
C ALA A 107 7.86 -14.79 -2.21
N LEU A 108 8.98 -14.53 -1.53
CA LEU A 108 9.02 -13.67 -0.35
C LEU A 108 8.49 -12.27 -0.66
N PHE A 109 9.01 -11.61 -1.70
CA PHE A 109 8.56 -10.26 -2.08
C PHE A 109 7.07 -10.22 -2.40
N LEU A 110 6.57 -11.21 -3.12
CA LEU A 110 5.17 -11.32 -3.47
C LEU A 110 4.28 -11.49 -2.23
N ASP A 111 4.65 -12.36 -1.29
CA ASP A 111 3.90 -12.56 -0.06
C ASP A 111 3.90 -11.32 0.84
N VAL A 112 5.02 -10.59 0.91
CA VAL A 112 5.11 -9.32 1.65
C VAL A 112 4.21 -8.25 1.01
N LEU A 113 4.19 -8.16 -0.32
CA LEU A 113 3.30 -7.25 -1.05
C LEU A 113 1.83 -7.59 -0.76
N ARG A 114 1.45 -8.87 -0.83
CA ARG A 114 0.08 -9.33 -0.51
C ARG A 114 -0.31 -9.02 0.93
N GLU A 115 0.58 -9.25 1.89
CA GLU A 115 0.32 -8.96 3.31
C GLU A 115 -0.02 -7.48 3.54
N ASN A 116 0.64 -6.60 2.78
CA ASN A 116 0.50 -5.15 2.87
C ASN A 116 -0.49 -4.55 1.87
N ASP A 117 -1.05 -5.35 0.95
CA ASP A 117 -1.94 -4.86 -0.07
C ASP A 117 -3.31 -4.51 0.51
N THR A 118 -3.69 -3.24 0.40
CA THR A 118 -4.96 -2.71 0.89
C THR A 118 -6.17 -3.14 0.04
N CYS A 119 -5.93 -3.78 -1.10
CA CYS A 119 -6.97 -4.33 -1.98
C CYS A 119 -7.50 -5.69 -1.48
N THR A 120 -6.69 -6.43 -0.71
CA THR A 120 -7.05 -7.73 -0.13
C THR A 120 -8.29 -7.64 0.77
N ALA A 121 -9.05 -8.72 0.89
CA ALA A 121 -10.23 -8.78 1.78
C ALA A 121 -9.87 -8.42 3.24
N SER A 122 -8.71 -8.90 3.71
CA SER A 122 -8.22 -8.69 5.08
C SER A 122 -7.84 -7.23 5.39
N ASN A 123 -7.41 -6.45 4.39
CA ASN A 123 -6.96 -5.07 4.59
C ASN A 123 -7.97 -4.02 4.09
N ARG A 124 -8.86 -4.37 3.15
CA ARG A 124 -9.84 -3.45 2.55
C ARG A 124 -10.79 -2.81 3.58
N GLY A 125 -11.10 -3.51 4.66
CA GLY A 125 -11.97 -3.03 5.73
C GLY A 125 -11.29 -2.14 6.78
N ARG A 126 -9.96 -1.99 6.73
CA ARG A 126 -9.20 -1.35 7.81
C ARG A 126 -9.43 0.18 7.90
N PRO A 127 -9.26 0.78 9.08
CA PRO A 127 -9.26 2.23 9.24
C PRO A 127 -8.23 2.93 8.35
N LEU A 128 -8.46 4.20 7.99
CA LEU A 128 -7.55 4.94 7.10
C LEU A 128 -6.09 4.99 7.61
N PRO A 129 -5.79 5.24 8.90
CA PRO A 129 -4.41 5.24 9.39
C PRO A 129 -3.67 3.94 9.10
N GLU A 130 -4.31 2.79 9.35
CA GLU A 130 -3.73 1.48 9.04
C GLU A 130 -3.51 1.32 7.53
N LYS A 131 -4.50 1.66 6.70
CA LYS A 131 -4.35 1.60 5.24
C LYS A 131 -3.21 2.48 4.72
N LEU A 132 -3.01 3.66 5.31
CA LEU A 132 -1.92 4.56 4.94
C LEU A 132 -0.55 3.93 5.27
N LEU A 133 -0.41 3.30 6.44
CA LEU A 133 0.81 2.59 6.79
C LEU A 133 1.07 1.40 5.87
N LEU A 134 0.05 0.57 5.63
CA LEU A 134 0.13 -0.57 4.73
C LEU A 134 0.51 -0.15 3.30
N ASN A 135 -0.09 0.93 2.78
CA ASN A 135 0.29 1.50 1.49
C ASN A 135 1.74 2.02 1.48
N LYS A 136 2.24 2.59 2.58
CA LYS A 136 3.65 2.99 2.71
C LYS A 136 4.56 1.77 2.60
N TYR A 137 4.25 0.69 3.32
CA TYR A 137 5.02 -0.56 3.26
C TYR A 137 4.95 -1.19 1.87
N TYR A 138 3.75 -1.34 1.31
CA TYR A 138 3.55 -1.85 -0.04
C TYR A 138 4.37 -1.08 -1.08
N ASN A 139 4.29 0.26 -1.09
CA ASN A 139 5.01 1.08 -2.05
C ASN A 139 6.54 1.00 -1.88
N GLY A 140 7.02 0.97 -0.63
CA GLY A 140 8.44 0.77 -0.34
C GLY A 140 8.94 -0.58 -0.86
N MET A 141 8.17 -1.64 -0.64
CA MET A 141 8.50 -2.99 -1.11
C MET A 141 8.44 -3.11 -2.63
N TYR A 142 7.45 -2.48 -3.26
CA TYR A 142 7.31 -2.46 -4.71
C TYR A 142 8.47 -1.69 -5.37
N ALA A 143 8.89 -0.57 -4.79
CA ALA A 143 10.07 0.16 -5.24
C ALA A 143 11.35 -0.67 -5.08
N ARG A 144 11.53 -1.33 -3.93
CA ARG A 144 12.68 -2.20 -3.67
C ARG A 144 12.74 -3.40 -4.61
N ALA A 145 11.59 -4.00 -4.92
CA ALA A 145 11.47 -5.08 -5.90
C ALA A 145 11.98 -4.66 -7.28
N LYS A 146 11.74 -3.41 -7.68
CA LYS A 146 12.22 -2.85 -8.96
C LYS A 146 13.75 -2.71 -9.00
N GLU A 147 14.38 -2.50 -7.84
CA GLU A 147 15.84 -2.40 -7.71
C GLU A 147 16.52 -3.77 -7.71
N ILE A 148 15.86 -4.78 -7.12
CA ILE A 148 16.42 -6.11 -6.92
C ILE A 148 16.20 -7.04 -8.11
N PHE A 149 15.01 -7.02 -8.70
CA PHE A 149 14.67 -7.94 -9.79
C PHE A 149 15.06 -7.37 -11.16
N SER A 150 15.40 -8.26 -12.08
CA SER A 150 15.56 -7.89 -13.49
C SER A 150 14.24 -7.29 -14.04
N PRO A 151 14.30 -6.44 -15.09
CA PRO A 151 13.10 -5.82 -15.65
C PRO A 151 12.00 -6.82 -16.04
N SER A 152 12.38 -7.98 -16.60
CA SER A 152 11.42 -9.02 -16.99
C SER A 152 10.77 -9.68 -15.77
N ARG A 153 11.54 -9.92 -14.70
CA ARG A 153 11.02 -10.54 -13.49
C ARG A 153 10.15 -9.59 -12.68
N PHE A 154 10.50 -8.30 -12.63
CA PHE A 154 9.65 -7.27 -12.06
C PHE A 154 8.34 -7.10 -12.86
N ALA A 155 8.39 -7.18 -14.19
CA ALA A 155 7.19 -7.14 -15.02
C ALA A 155 6.24 -8.33 -14.74
N GLN A 156 6.79 -9.52 -14.49
CA GLN A 156 6.00 -10.69 -14.04
C GLN A 156 5.29 -10.43 -12.71
N LEU A 157 6.02 -9.88 -11.72
CA LEU A 157 5.46 -9.51 -10.42
C LEU A 157 4.32 -8.49 -10.56
N ALA A 158 4.53 -7.43 -11.34
CA ALA A 158 3.53 -6.40 -11.58
C ALA A 158 2.28 -6.94 -12.30
N ALA A 159 2.46 -7.85 -13.27
CA ALA A 159 1.36 -8.50 -13.97
C ALA A 159 0.53 -9.38 -13.03
N GLN A 160 1.20 -10.17 -12.17
CA GLN A 160 0.56 -11.05 -11.20
C GLN A 160 -0.29 -10.26 -10.18
N ILE A 161 0.24 -9.16 -9.65
CA ILE A 161 -0.51 -8.27 -8.73
C ILE A 161 -1.75 -7.69 -9.43
N LYS A 162 -1.60 -7.24 -10.67
CA LYS A 162 -2.71 -6.67 -11.44
C LYS A 162 -3.82 -7.70 -11.69
N GLU A 163 -3.44 -8.94 -11.98
CA GLU A 163 -4.38 -10.05 -12.15
C GLU A 163 -5.13 -10.36 -10.84
N GLU A 164 -4.42 -10.41 -9.70
CA GLU A 164 -5.03 -10.59 -8.38
C GLU A 164 -6.03 -9.47 -8.06
N HIS A 165 -5.68 -8.21 -8.35
CA HIS A 165 -6.58 -7.09 -8.13
C HIS A 165 -7.84 -7.14 -9.01
N ALA A 166 -7.70 -7.61 -10.25
CA ALA A 166 -8.82 -7.77 -11.17
C ALA A 166 -9.76 -8.91 -10.75
N GLY A 167 -9.24 -9.93 -10.06
CA GLY A 167 -10.01 -11.05 -9.53
C GLY A 167 -10.82 -10.73 -8.27
N TYR A 168 -10.63 -9.56 -7.65
CA TYR A 168 -11.34 -9.21 -6.42
C TYR A 168 -12.81 -8.86 -6.66
N PRO A 169 -13.74 -9.36 -5.82
CA PRO A 169 -15.16 -9.03 -5.95
C PRO A 169 -15.41 -7.55 -5.71
N THR A 170 -16.20 -6.95 -6.61
CA THR A 170 -16.72 -5.58 -6.51
C THR A 170 -17.77 -5.49 -5.40
N ARG A 171 -17.95 -4.30 -4.84
CA ARG A 171 -19.00 -4.00 -3.86
C ARG A 171 -20.33 -3.69 -4.51
#